data_AF-A0A497KIV6-F1
#
_entry.id   AF-A0A497KIV6-F1
#
_cell.length_a   1.000
_cell.length_b   1.000
_cell.length_c   1.000
_cell.angle_alpha   90.00
_cell.angle_beta   90.00
_cell.angle_gamma   90.00
#
_symmetry.space_group_name_H-M   'P 1'
#
loop_
_entity.id
_entity.type
_entity.pdbx_description
1 polymer ?
#
loop_
_entity_poly.entity_id
_entity_poly.type
_entity_poly.pdbx_seq_one_letter_code
_entity_poly.pdbx_strand_id
1 'polypeptide(L)'
;MPKVFTVFEKIKGKYRETTLKNFLNHMRILDKNCDIDNPREVWNFINNNYRDNGKKFMWHYYLMYARTVGLNINDLKFEQVKKIPFLPSEEMLDNIINTIHKNKIRNSVRLLKFGLRIGE
;
A
#
# COMPACT_ATOMS: atom_id res chain seq x y z
N MET A 1 18.83 18.36 -2.98
CA MET A 1 18.06 17.20 -2.47
C MET A 1 16.74 17.13 -3.23
N PRO A 2 16.30 15.96 -3.72
CA PRO A 2 15.01 15.83 -4.39
C PRO A 2 13.87 16.25 -3.45
N LYS A 3 12.87 17.00 -3.94
CA LYS A 3 11.76 17.54 -3.12
C LYS A 3 11.04 16.47 -2.29
N VAL A 4 10.91 15.28 -2.85
CA VAL A 4 10.35 14.10 -2.18
C VAL A 4 11.07 13.76 -0.87
N PHE A 5 12.41 13.88 -0.82
CA PHE A 5 13.17 13.61 0.40
C PHE A 5 12.94 14.69 1.46
N THR A 6 12.79 15.95 1.07
CA THR A 6 12.46 17.03 2.01
C THR A 6 11.11 16.78 2.67
N VAL A 7 10.11 16.33 1.91
CA VAL A 7 8.81 15.96 2.46
C VAL A 7 8.91 14.72 3.35
N PHE A 8 9.66 13.70 2.92
CA PHE A 8 9.92 12.50 3.71
C PHE A 8 10.47 12.84 5.11
N GLU A 9 11.50 13.68 5.20
CA GLU A 9 12.07 14.06 6.50
C GLU A 9 11.07 14.84 7.37
N LYS A 10 10.17 15.65 6.78
CA LYS A 10 9.10 16.36 7.52
C LYS A 10 8.04 15.43 8.11
N ILE A 11 7.77 14.30 7.47
CA ILE A 11 6.76 13.32 7.92
C ILE A 11 7.37 12.15 8.71
N LYS A 12 8.69 12.06 8.72
CA LYS A 12 9.45 11.09 9.51
C LYS A 12 9.11 11.24 11.00
N GLY A 13 8.91 10.11 11.68
CA GLY A 13 8.46 10.07 13.08
C GLY A 13 6.95 10.24 13.29
N LYS A 14 6.19 10.69 12.29
CA LYS A 14 4.71 10.78 12.36
C LYS A 14 4.01 9.52 11.86
N TYR A 15 4.71 8.69 11.10
CA TYR A 15 4.19 7.48 10.47
C TYR A 15 5.10 6.28 10.73
N ARG A 16 4.53 5.08 10.65
CA ARG A 16 5.28 3.82 10.72
C ARG A 16 6.28 3.72 9.58
N GLU A 17 7.40 3.02 9.82
CA GLU A 17 8.45 2.83 8.81
C GLU A 17 7.93 2.22 7.51
N THR A 18 6.99 1.27 7.59
CA THR A 18 6.36 0.66 6.42
C THR A 18 5.62 1.67 5.55
N THR A 19 4.87 2.60 6.18
CA THR A 19 4.18 3.69 5.50
C THR A 19 5.19 4.66 4.86
N LEU A 20 6.26 5.00 5.58
CA LEU A 20 7.32 5.89 5.10
C LEU A 20 8.08 5.28 3.90
N LYS A 21 8.36 3.98 3.93
CA LYS A 21 8.97 3.24 2.83
C LYS A 21 8.07 3.24 1.59
N ASN A 22 6.78 2.97 1.76
CA ASN A 22 5.83 3.01 0.65
C ASN A 22 5.71 4.43 0.08
N PHE A 23 5.62 5.45 0.92
CA PHE A 23 5.63 6.85 0.50
C PHE A 23 6.84 7.16 -0.41
N LEU A 24 8.06 6.85 0.04
CA LEU A 24 9.26 7.07 -0.77
C LEU A 24 9.22 6.33 -2.10
N ASN A 25 8.81 5.07 -2.10
CA ASN A 25 8.75 4.26 -3.32
C ASN A 25 7.78 4.87 -4.34
N HIS A 26 6.57 5.23 -3.92
CA HIS A 26 5.56 5.79 -4.81
C HIS A 26 5.91 7.20 -5.28
N MET A 27 6.42 8.06 -4.39
CA MET A 27 6.78 9.44 -4.75
C MET A 27 7.99 9.51 -5.67
N ARG A 28 8.98 8.62 -5.54
CA ARG A 28 10.08 8.54 -6.52
C ARG A 28 9.61 8.14 -7.91
N ILE A 29 8.60 7.27 -7.99
CA ILE A 29 8.00 6.91 -9.29
C ILE A 29 7.33 8.14 -9.90
N LEU A 30 6.56 8.92 -9.12
CA LEU A 30 5.95 10.14 -9.64
C LEU A 30 7.01 11.19 -10.05
N ASP A 31 7.97 11.48 -9.18
CA ASP A 31 9.05 12.47 -9.42
C ASP A 31 9.90 12.15 -10.66
N LYS A 32 10.01 10.87 -11.01
CA LYS A 32 10.71 10.44 -12.22
C LYS A 32 9.90 10.61 -13.51
N ASN A 33 8.57 10.56 -13.44
CA ASN A 33 7.71 10.42 -14.62
C ASN A 33 6.77 11.61 -14.87
N CYS A 34 6.61 12.51 -13.90
CA CYS A 34 5.76 13.70 -14.02
C CYS A 34 6.24 14.82 -13.10
N ASP A 35 5.88 16.06 -13.40
CA ASP A 35 6.02 17.16 -12.44
C ASP A 35 5.09 16.94 -11.23
N ILE A 36 5.67 16.62 -10.07
CA ILE A 36 4.93 16.32 -8.84
C ILE A 36 4.19 17.54 -8.28
N ASP A 37 4.58 18.75 -8.64
CA ASP A 37 3.88 19.97 -8.23
C ASP A 37 2.69 20.31 -9.15
N ASN A 38 2.46 19.51 -10.20
CA ASN A 38 1.33 19.63 -11.12
C ASN A 38 0.30 18.50 -10.89
N PRO A 39 -0.78 18.75 -10.11
CA PRO A 39 -1.78 17.73 -9.77
C PRO A 39 -2.44 17.09 -10.99
N ARG A 40 -2.61 17.85 -12.07
CA ARG A 40 -3.27 17.36 -13.29
C ARG A 40 -2.39 16.36 -14.02
N GLU A 41 -1.09 16.62 -14.08
CA GLU A 41 -0.12 15.73 -14.70
C GLU A 41 0.04 14.44 -13.89
N VAL A 42 0.14 14.57 -12.57
CA VAL A 42 0.18 13.42 -11.65
C VAL A 42 -1.08 12.57 -11.79
N TRP A 43 -2.25 13.19 -11.84
CA TRP A 43 -3.52 12.48 -12.06
C TRP A 43 -3.52 11.73 -13.39
N ASN A 44 -3.14 12.38 -14.49
CA ASN A 44 -3.08 11.75 -15.80
C ASN A 44 -2.13 10.55 -15.81
N PHE A 45 -0.95 10.70 -15.20
CA PHE A 45 0.01 9.61 -15.08
C PHE A 45 -0.58 8.43 -14.30
N ILE A 46 -1.18 8.68 -13.13
CA ILE A 46 -1.78 7.62 -12.31
C ILE A 46 -2.92 6.94 -13.05
N ASN A 47 -3.78 7.72 -13.70
CA ASN A 47 -4.97 7.23 -14.38
C ASN A 47 -4.63 6.32 -15.58
N ASN A 48 -3.54 6.61 -16.28
CA ASN A 48 -3.08 5.86 -17.45
C ASN A 48 -2.28 4.60 -17.09
N ASN A 49 -1.56 4.59 -15.98
CA ASN A 49 -0.61 3.52 -15.66
C ASN A 49 -1.12 2.52 -14.59
N TYR A 50 -2.10 2.89 -13.79
CA TYR A 50 -2.59 2.05 -12.68
C TYR A 50 -4.06 1.71 -12.86
N ARG A 51 -4.53 0.63 -12.22
CA ARG A 51 -5.93 0.20 -12.20
C ARG A 51 -6.40 -0.03 -10.76
N ASP A 52 -7.71 0.08 -10.54
CA ASP A 52 -8.40 -0.22 -9.28
C ASP A 52 -7.71 0.37 -8.03
N ASN A 53 -7.37 -0.49 -7.07
CA ASN A 53 -6.69 -0.14 -5.82
C ASN A 53 -5.31 0.51 -6.05
N GLY A 54 -4.65 0.22 -7.18
CA GLY A 54 -3.37 0.85 -7.53
C GLY A 54 -3.50 2.37 -7.70
N LYS A 55 -4.57 2.85 -8.34
CA LYS A 55 -4.84 4.29 -8.48
C LYS A 55 -5.04 4.93 -7.11
N LYS A 56 -5.85 4.28 -6.26
CA LYS A 56 -6.14 4.71 -4.90
C LYS A 56 -4.87 4.86 -4.06
N PHE A 57 -3.96 3.88 -4.09
CA PHE A 57 -2.72 3.95 -3.32
C PHE A 57 -1.78 5.05 -3.81
N MET A 58 -1.57 5.15 -5.12
CA MET A 58 -0.74 6.22 -5.69
C MET A 58 -1.28 7.60 -5.35
N TRP A 59 -2.59 7.80 -5.51
CA TRP A 59 -3.25 9.07 -5.19
C TRP A 59 -3.19 9.39 -3.69
N HIS A 60 -3.37 8.38 -2.82
CA HIS A 60 -3.28 8.56 -1.37
C HIS A 60 -1.92 9.10 -0.94
N TYR A 61 -0.81 8.51 -1.40
CA TYR A 61 0.53 9.01 -1.07
C TYR A 61 0.82 10.36 -1.71
N TYR A 62 0.26 10.64 -2.89
CA TYR A 62 0.35 11.96 -3.50
C TYR A 62 -0.38 13.02 -2.68
N LEU A 63 -1.57 12.73 -2.15
CA LEU A 63 -2.28 13.63 -1.25
C LEU A 63 -1.49 13.90 0.04
N MET A 64 -0.78 12.90 0.58
CA MET A 64 0.13 13.13 1.71
C MET A 64 1.23 14.13 1.36
N TYR A 65 1.82 14.00 0.17
CA TYR A 65 2.81 14.94 -0.34
C TYR A 65 2.22 16.35 -0.48
N ALA A 66 1.11 16.47 -1.21
CA ALA A 66 0.42 17.71 -1.49
C ALA A 66 0.04 18.49 -0.21
N ARG A 67 -0.53 17.80 0.79
CA ARG A 67 -0.87 18.38 2.09
C ARG A 67 0.36 18.90 2.84
N THR A 68 1.51 18.23 2.70
CA THR A 68 2.75 18.64 3.37
C THR A 68 3.42 19.84 2.70
N VAL A 69 3.24 19.98 1.39
CA VAL A 69 3.77 21.10 0.59
C VAL A 69 2.81 22.29 0.57
N GLY A 70 1.52 22.07 0.85
CA GLY A 70 0.48 23.11 0.83
C GLY A 70 -0.23 23.25 -0.51
N LEU A 71 -0.19 22.22 -1.37
CA LEU A 71 -0.95 22.21 -2.62
C LEU A 71 -2.44 21.97 -2.33
N ASN A 72 -3.29 22.81 -2.91
CA ASN A 72 -4.73 22.68 -2.78
C ASN A 72 -5.25 21.70 -3.86
N ILE A 73 -5.55 20.48 -3.44
CA ILE A 73 -5.98 19.39 -4.33
C ILE A 73 -7.29 18.80 -3.83
N ASN A 74 -8.24 18.65 -4.75
CA ASN A 74 -9.50 17.96 -4.46
C ASN A 74 -9.25 16.46 -4.27
N ASP A 75 -9.75 15.91 -3.17
CA ASP A 75 -9.65 14.48 -2.90
C ASP A 75 -10.61 13.69 -3.82
N LEU A 76 -10.03 12.95 -4.76
CA LEU A 76 -10.76 12.05 -5.64
C LEU A 76 -11.13 10.77 -4.89
N LYS A 77 -12.42 10.45 -4.84
CA LYS A 77 -12.90 9.20 -4.25
C LYS A 77 -12.75 8.06 -5.26
N PHE A 78 -12.09 6.99 -4.85
CA PHE A 78 -11.96 5.76 -5.63
C PHE A 78 -12.83 4.67 -5.03
N GLU A 79 -13.66 4.03 -5.85
CA GLU A 79 -14.38 2.83 -5.45
C GLU A 79 -13.41 1.69 -5.18
N GLN A 80 -13.56 1.05 -4.02
CA GLN A 80 -12.73 -0.09 -3.66
C GLN A 80 -13.33 -1.35 -4.29
N VAL A 81 -12.64 -1.93 -5.26
CA VAL A 81 -12.98 -3.25 -5.78
C VAL A 81 -12.66 -4.29 -4.70
N LYS A 82 -13.68 -4.71 -3.95
CA LYS A 82 -13.59 -5.79 -2.96
C LYS A 82 -13.85 -7.12 -3.66
N LYS A 83 -12.78 -7.87 -3.97
CA LYS A 83 -12.92 -9.28 -4.33
C LYS A 83 -13.01 -10.07 -3.03
N ILE A 84 -14.07 -10.85 -2.84
CA ILE A 84 -14.17 -11.78 -1.72
C ILE A 84 -13.29 -12.98 -2.09
N PRO A 85 -12.15 -13.20 -1.39
CA PRO A 85 -11.34 -14.37 -1.63
C PRO A 85 -12.10 -15.62 -1.19
N PHE A 86 -11.73 -16.76 -1.76
CA PHE A 86 -12.24 -18.05 -1.30
C PHE A 86 -11.91 -18.25 0.19
N LEU A 87 -12.93 -18.61 0.97
CA LEU A 87 -12.77 -18.95 2.37
C LEU A 87 -12.72 -20.49 2.49
N PRO A 88 -11.58 -21.10 2.85
CA PRO A 88 -11.48 -22.54 3.01
C PRO A 88 -12.33 -23.02 4.20
N SER A 89 -12.88 -24.24 4.09
CA SER A 89 -13.55 -24.91 5.21
C SER A 89 -12.54 -25.42 6.25
N GLU A 90 -13.04 -25.74 7.45
CA GLU A 90 -12.24 -26.35 8.52
C GLU A 90 -11.50 -27.62 8.07
N GLU A 91 -12.18 -28.52 7.36
CA GLU A 91 -11.57 -29.74 6.82
C GLU A 91 -10.46 -29.44 5.81
N MET A 92 -10.67 -28.45 4.93
CA MET A 92 -9.64 -28.02 3.98
C MET A 92 -8.43 -27.45 4.70
N LEU A 93 -8.62 -26.67 5.76
CA LEU A 93 -7.54 -26.13 6.58
C LEU A 93 -6.74 -27.23 7.27
N ASP A 94 -7.41 -28.22 7.86
CA ASP A 94 -6.74 -29.35 8.53
C ASP A 94 -5.95 -30.21 7.53
N ASN A 95 -6.50 -30.44 6.34
CA ASN A 95 -5.78 -31.11 5.25
C ASN A 95 -4.53 -30.33 4.81
N ILE A 96 -4.63 -29.01 4.68
CA ILE A 96 -3.48 -28.15 4.38
C ILE A 96 -2.42 -28.26 5.48
N ILE A 97 -2.82 -28.21 6.75
CA ILE A 97 -1.88 -28.32 7.89
C ILE A 97 -1.16 -29.67 7.88
N ASN A 98 -1.87 -30.77 7.61
CA ASN A 98 -1.32 -32.11 7.65
C ASN A 98 -0.34 -32.41 6.50
N THR A 99 -0.53 -31.79 5.33
CA THR A 99 0.36 -31.96 4.17
C THR A 99 1.67 -31.18 4.29
N ILE A 100 1.77 -30.17 5.19
CA ILE A 100 2.99 -29.39 5.37
C ILE A 100 4.04 -30.21 6.13
N HIS A 101 5.14 -30.58 5.48
CA HIS A 101 6.22 -31.38 6.11
C HIS A 101 7.10 -30.58 7.08
N LYS A 102 7.27 -29.27 6.85
CA LYS A 102 8.14 -28.42 7.68
C LYS A 102 7.40 -27.95 8.94
N ASN A 103 7.77 -28.49 10.10
CA ASN A 103 7.14 -28.20 11.39
C ASN A 103 6.99 -26.70 11.69
N LYS A 104 7.98 -25.87 11.36
CA LYS A 104 7.90 -24.42 11.54
C LYS A 104 6.71 -23.81 10.76
N ILE A 105 6.56 -24.18 9.49
CA ILE A 105 5.48 -23.67 8.64
C ILE A 105 4.14 -24.23 9.09
N ARG A 106 4.08 -25.53 9.42
CA ARG A 106 2.90 -26.20 9.95
C ARG A 106 2.36 -25.50 11.20
N ASN A 107 3.24 -25.17 12.15
CA ASN A 107 2.86 -24.47 13.36
C ASN A 107 2.41 -23.02 13.09
N SER A 108 3.07 -22.31 12.17
CA SER A 108 2.61 -20.98 11.75
C SER A 108 1.20 -21.04 11.15
N VAL A 109 0.88 -22.00 10.27
CA VAL A 109 -0.47 -22.15 9.70
C VAL A 109 -1.51 -22.51 10.76
N ARG A 110 -1.16 -23.33 11.76
CA ARG A 110 -2.01 -23.59 12.92
C ARG A 110 -2.35 -22.31 13.69
N LEU A 111 -1.37 -21.43 13.90
CA LEU A 111 -1.60 -20.14 14.56
C LEU A 111 -2.54 -19.24 13.74
N LEU A 112 -2.42 -19.25 12.41
CA LEU A 112 -3.34 -18.51 11.54
C LEU A 112 -4.78 -19.01 11.64
N LYS A 113 -4.99 -20.32 11.86
CA LYS A 113 -6.31 -20.91 12.13
C LYS A 113 -6.98 -20.28 13.35
N PHE A 114 -6.21 -19.86 14.36
CA PHE A 114 -6.70 -19.17 15.56
C PHE A 114 -6.90 -17.66 15.36
N GLY A 115 -6.76 -17.14 14.14
CA GLY A 115 -7.00 -15.74 13.82
C GLY A 115 -5.82 -14.80 14.06
N LEU A 116 -4.63 -15.33 14.35
CA LEU A 116 -3.39 -14.54 14.40
C LEU A 116 -3.03 -14.02 13.01
N ARG A 117 -2.49 -12.81 12.95
CA ARG A 117 -2.03 -12.22 11.70
C ARG A 117 -0.61 -12.69 11.38
N ILE A 118 -0.31 -12.77 10.08
CA ILE A 118 1.07 -12.95 9.63
C ILE A 118 1.86 -11.69 10.03
N GLY A 119 2.74 -11.82 11.03
CA GLY A 119 3.58 -10.74 11.56
C GLY A 119 3.38 -10.43 13.05
N GLU A 120 2.36 -11.03 13.68
CA GLU A 120 2.26 -11.18 15.15
C GLU A 120 3.06 -12.41 15.60
#